data_AF-A0A258ERL7-F1
#
_entry.id   AF-A0A258ERL7-F1
#
_cell.length_a   1.000
_cell.length_b   1.000
_cell.length_c   1.000
_cell.angle_alpha   90.00
_cell.angle_beta   90.00
_cell.angle_gamma   90.00
#
_symmetry.space_group_name_H-M   'P 1'
#
loop_
_entity.id
_entity.type
_entity.pdbx_description
1 polymer ?
#
loop_
_entity_poly.entity_id
_entity_poly.type
_entity_poly.pdbx_seq_one_letter_code
_entity_poly.pdbx_strand_id
1 'polypeptide(L)'
;TEVTDFGRRITMGQLEHLAIQRVGFKHKGAGRLVYPGLLQLQSFITMNAERHSKAFSEQVFRVSRGEATDHDAHNRFYDEYLAVMDMTAEFYLSTVERIFKNREIAKNRFVVAGRKVDIGAITKVSVMTVEGANDDISAPGQCVAALKLLTGLSEDKKTQHLEPGAGHYGIFAGKSWRLNIRPLVLNFIDSAAGKPAKQPKITLASAQ
;
A
#
# COMPACT_ATOMS: atom_id res chain seq x y z
N THR A 1 -12.93 -0.92 -10.38
CA THR A 1 -13.17 -0.21 -9.10
C THR A 1 -13.42 1.26 -9.41
N GLU A 2 -14.08 2.00 -8.54
CA GLU A 2 -14.26 3.46 -8.68
C GLU A 2 -12.91 4.17 -8.96
N VAL A 3 -11.82 3.70 -8.35
CA VAL A 3 -10.46 4.19 -8.59
C VAL A 3 -10.03 4.02 -10.06
N THR A 4 -10.29 2.85 -10.67
CA THR A 4 -10.01 2.62 -12.10
C THR A 4 -10.81 3.56 -13.00
N ASP A 5 -12.09 3.77 -12.69
CA ASP A 5 -12.98 4.58 -13.53
C ASP A 5 -12.74 6.09 -13.35
N PHE A 6 -12.35 6.53 -12.16
CA PHE A 6 -11.80 7.87 -11.94
C PHE A 6 -10.57 8.11 -12.82
N GLY A 7 -9.61 7.18 -12.81
CA GLY A 7 -8.39 7.26 -13.63
C GLY A 7 -8.66 7.34 -15.13
N ARG A 8 -9.79 6.78 -15.62
CA ARG A 8 -10.20 6.89 -17.01
C ARG A 8 -10.81 8.25 -17.37
N ARG A 9 -11.57 8.85 -16.44
CA ARG A 9 -12.33 10.10 -16.67
C ARG A 9 -11.48 11.36 -16.61
N ILE A 10 -10.54 11.45 -15.68
CA ILE A 10 -9.77 12.68 -15.46
C ILE A 10 -8.58 12.80 -16.43
N THR A 11 -8.34 13.98 -17.02
CA THR A 11 -7.13 14.23 -17.80
C THR A 11 -5.94 14.59 -16.90
N MET A 12 -4.72 14.43 -17.39
CA MET A 12 -3.53 14.80 -16.61
C MET A 12 -3.48 16.30 -16.31
N GLY A 13 -3.87 17.17 -17.27
CA GLY A 13 -3.91 18.61 -17.04
C GLY A 13 -4.96 19.05 -16.02
N GLN A 14 -6.13 18.41 -16.02
CA GLN A 14 -7.14 18.64 -14.96
C GLN A 14 -6.61 18.19 -13.60
N LEU A 15 -5.94 17.03 -13.54
CA LEU A 15 -5.40 16.53 -12.29
C LEU A 15 -4.28 17.44 -11.75
N GLU A 16 -3.38 17.90 -12.61
CA GLU A 16 -2.33 18.84 -12.24
C GLU A 16 -2.93 20.13 -11.67
N HIS A 17 -3.94 20.70 -12.33
CA HIS A 17 -4.58 21.93 -11.88
C HIS A 17 -5.35 21.77 -10.55
N LEU A 18 -6.02 20.64 -10.34
CA LEU A 18 -6.88 20.42 -9.17
C LEU A 18 -6.14 19.90 -7.94
N ALA A 19 -5.10 19.08 -8.14
CA ALA A 19 -4.43 18.36 -7.05
C ALA A 19 -3.10 18.98 -6.62
N ILE A 20 -2.45 19.78 -7.46
CA ILE A 20 -1.09 20.27 -7.18
C ILE A 20 -1.11 21.68 -6.60
N GLN A 21 -0.36 21.86 -5.52
CA GLN A 21 -0.16 23.14 -4.85
C GLN A 21 1.32 23.40 -4.59
N ARG A 22 1.65 24.62 -4.16
CA ARG A 22 2.99 24.99 -3.74
C ARG A 22 3.14 24.89 -2.23
N VAL A 23 4.27 24.37 -1.78
CA VAL A 23 4.66 24.42 -0.37
C VAL A 23 4.72 25.88 0.11
N GLY A 24 4.07 26.18 1.23
CA GLY A 24 3.99 27.53 1.80
C GLY A 24 5.34 28.05 2.31
N PHE A 25 5.51 29.37 2.32
CA PHE A 25 6.77 30.05 2.66
C PHE A 25 7.31 29.79 4.07
N LYS A 26 6.48 29.32 5.00
CA LYS A 26 6.89 28.99 6.37
C LYS A 26 7.61 27.64 6.49
N HIS A 27 7.67 26.84 5.43
CA HIS A 27 8.22 25.49 5.46
C HIS A 27 9.47 25.37 4.58
N LYS A 28 10.37 24.45 4.96
CA LYS A 28 11.50 24.06 4.10
C LYS A 28 10.96 23.47 2.80
N GLY A 29 11.50 23.92 1.67
CA GLY A 29 11.00 23.54 0.35
C GLY A 29 9.89 24.45 -0.21
N ALA A 30 9.71 25.65 0.37
CA ALA A 30 8.81 26.68 -0.13
C ALA A 30 8.85 26.81 -1.67
N GLY A 31 7.67 26.89 -2.28
CA GLY A 31 7.51 27.03 -3.73
C GLY A 31 7.57 25.72 -4.53
N ARG A 32 8.05 24.61 -3.94
CA ARG A 32 8.01 23.28 -4.58
C ARG A 32 6.56 22.85 -4.84
N LEU A 33 6.35 22.18 -5.97
CA LEU A 33 5.05 21.62 -6.34
C LEU A 33 4.83 20.28 -5.65
N VAL A 34 3.68 20.12 -5.01
CA VAL A 34 3.32 18.94 -4.23
C VAL A 34 1.84 18.62 -4.42
N TYR A 35 1.48 17.35 -4.26
CA TYR A 35 0.13 16.94 -3.91
C TYR A 35 -0.01 16.97 -2.37
N PRO A 36 -0.72 17.95 -1.79
CA PRO A 36 -0.75 18.16 -0.35
C PRO A 36 -1.37 16.99 0.42
N GLY A 37 -0.81 16.67 1.58
CA GLY A 37 -1.34 15.63 2.47
C GLY A 37 -2.78 15.92 2.91
N LEU A 38 -3.14 17.19 3.13
CA LEU A 38 -4.50 17.57 3.49
C LEU A 38 -5.51 17.28 2.35
N LEU A 39 -5.13 17.55 1.09
CA LEU A 39 -5.98 17.24 -0.06
C LEU A 39 -6.11 15.72 -0.25
N GLN A 40 -5.03 14.97 0.00
CA GLN A 40 -5.08 13.50 0.05
C GLN A 40 -6.12 13.04 1.09
N LEU A 41 -5.98 13.51 2.32
CA LEU A 41 -6.84 13.14 3.44
C LEU A 41 -8.32 13.48 3.15
N GLN A 42 -8.60 14.69 2.67
CA GLN A 42 -9.94 15.11 2.33
C GLN A 42 -10.57 14.19 1.27
N SER A 43 -9.79 13.80 0.26
CA SER A 43 -10.24 12.88 -0.79
C SER A 43 -10.61 11.51 -0.21
N PHE A 44 -9.76 10.95 0.66
CA PHE A 44 -10.01 9.65 1.30
C PHE A 44 -11.18 9.65 2.28
N ILE A 45 -11.32 10.70 3.11
CA ILE A 45 -12.48 10.83 4.01
C ILE A 45 -13.77 10.92 3.19
N THR A 46 -13.76 11.66 2.08
CA THR A 46 -14.95 11.85 1.23
C THR A 46 -15.43 10.53 0.60
N MET A 47 -14.52 9.61 0.27
CA MET A 47 -14.89 8.30 -0.28
C MET A 47 -15.75 7.46 0.67
N ASN A 48 -15.64 7.68 1.99
CA ASN A 48 -16.38 6.95 3.02
C ASN A 48 -16.96 7.92 4.08
N ALA A 49 -17.46 9.09 3.65
CA ALA A 49 -17.78 10.21 4.53
C ALA A 49 -18.79 9.84 5.63
N GLU A 50 -19.83 9.07 5.29
CA GLU A 50 -20.84 8.63 6.26
C GLU A 50 -20.23 7.76 7.36
N ARG A 51 -19.36 6.81 6.99
CA ARG A 51 -18.67 5.93 7.93
C ARG A 51 -17.79 6.72 8.89
N HIS A 52 -17.03 7.69 8.36
CA HIS A 52 -16.16 8.53 9.18
C HIS A 52 -16.97 9.46 10.10
N SER A 53 -18.03 10.08 9.59
CA SER A 53 -18.93 10.94 10.38
C SER A 53 -19.61 10.18 11.51
N LYS A 54 -20.08 8.96 11.24
CA LYS A 54 -20.67 8.08 12.25
C LYS A 54 -19.64 7.70 13.31
N ALA A 55 -18.45 7.23 12.90
CA ALA A 55 -17.39 6.85 13.83
C ALA A 55 -16.97 8.01 14.75
N PHE A 56 -16.89 9.23 14.21
CA PHE A 56 -16.58 10.42 15.00
C PHE A 56 -17.70 10.75 16.00
N SER A 57 -18.95 10.71 15.56
CA SER A 57 -20.12 10.98 16.42
C SER A 57 -20.22 9.95 17.56
N GLU A 58 -20.03 8.67 17.25
CA GLU A 58 -20.00 7.59 18.25
C GLU A 58 -18.87 7.79 19.26
N GLN A 59 -17.69 8.24 18.82
CA GLN A 59 -16.58 8.52 19.74
C GLN A 59 -16.91 9.68 20.68
N VAL A 60 -17.56 10.74 20.20
CA VAL A 60 -18.03 11.85 21.06
C VAL A 60 -18.97 11.33 22.15
N PHE A 61 -19.93 10.47 21.81
CA PHE A 61 -20.83 9.86 22.80
C PHE A 61 -20.13 8.92 23.78
N ARG A 62 -19.10 8.19 23.34
CA ARG A 62 -18.29 7.35 24.23
C ARG A 62 -17.50 8.21 25.22
N VAL A 63 -16.88 9.29 24.75
CA VAL A 63 -16.16 10.25 25.61
C VAL A 63 -17.11 10.88 26.61
N SER A 64 -18.29 11.34 26.20
CA SER A 64 -19.26 11.97 27.10
C SER A 64 -19.79 11.02 28.19
N ARG A 65 -19.78 9.71 27.94
CA ARG A 65 -20.17 8.67 28.90
C ARG A 65 -19.01 8.16 29.75
N GLY A 66 -17.78 8.64 29.54
CA GLY A 66 -16.59 8.12 30.23
C GLY A 66 -16.16 6.72 29.79
N GLU A 67 -16.61 6.27 28.61
CA GLU A 67 -16.34 4.93 28.05
C GLU A 67 -15.16 4.92 27.06
N ALA A 68 -14.56 6.08 26.81
CA ALA A 68 -13.41 6.26 25.92
C ALA A 68 -12.12 6.45 26.72
N THR A 69 -11.00 6.07 26.11
CA THR A 69 -9.66 6.32 26.65
C THR A 69 -8.76 6.83 25.55
N ASP A 70 -7.73 7.59 25.89
CA ASP A 70 -6.84 8.25 24.92
C ASP A 70 -6.21 7.27 23.92
N HIS A 71 -5.96 6.04 24.35
CA HIS A 71 -5.33 5.00 23.53
C HIS A 71 -6.32 3.93 23.07
N ASP A 72 -7.61 4.20 23.00
CA ASP A 72 -8.56 3.21 22.49
C ASP A 72 -8.36 2.92 20.98
N ALA A 73 -9.06 1.91 20.48
CA ALA A 73 -8.90 1.48 19.09
C ALA A 73 -9.32 2.56 18.07
N HIS A 74 -10.25 3.44 18.43
CA HIS A 74 -10.67 4.54 17.57
C HIS A 74 -9.54 5.57 17.45
N ASN A 75 -9.02 6.06 18.58
CA ASN A 75 -7.98 7.08 18.57
C ASN A 75 -6.71 6.59 17.88
N ARG A 76 -6.25 5.36 18.19
CA ARG A 76 -5.07 4.78 17.52
C ARG A 76 -5.25 4.66 16.01
N PHE A 77 -6.45 4.28 15.55
CA PHE A 77 -6.74 4.21 14.12
C PHE A 77 -6.67 5.60 13.48
N TYR A 78 -7.30 6.61 14.08
CA TYR A 78 -7.31 7.95 13.53
C TYR A 78 -5.97 8.68 13.66
N ASP A 79 -5.15 8.39 14.66
CA ASP A 79 -3.77 8.90 14.76
C ASP A 79 -2.94 8.47 13.55
N GLU A 80 -3.04 7.19 13.15
CA GLU A 80 -2.37 6.69 11.94
C GLU A 80 -3.07 7.19 10.67
N TYR A 81 -4.40 7.21 10.64
CA TYR A 81 -5.18 7.62 9.47
C TYR A 81 -4.99 9.10 9.11
N LEU A 82 -4.81 9.97 10.10
CA LEU A 82 -4.59 11.41 9.91
C LEU A 82 -3.10 11.75 9.68
N ALA A 83 -2.19 10.77 9.80
CA ALA A 83 -0.76 10.96 9.56
C ALA A 83 -0.46 11.02 8.05
N VAL A 84 -0.69 12.19 7.47
CA VAL A 84 -0.46 12.45 6.04
C VAL A 84 0.80 13.27 5.78
N MET A 85 1.36 13.11 4.58
CA MET A 85 2.49 13.90 4.11
C MET A 85 2.31 14.38 2.67
N ASP A 86 2.90 15.53 2.36
CA ASP A 86 2.95 16.05 1.00
C ASP A 86 3.78 15.11 0.11
N MET A 87 3.25 14.77 -1.07
CA MET A 87 3.98 14.04 -2.10
C MET A 87 4.46 15.02 -3.16
N THR A 88 5.69 14.88 -3.66
CA THR A 88 6.19 15.71 -4.76
C THR A 88 5.31 15.55 -6.01
N ALA A 89 5.00 16.64 -6.70
CA ALA A 89 4.13 16.62 -7.88
C ALA A 89 4.63 15.65 -8.96
N GLU A 90 5.94 15.59 -9.17
CA GLU A 90 6.58 14.71 -10.15
C GLU A 90 6.32 13.24 -9.83
N PHE A 91 6.43 12.84 -8.56
CA PHE A 91 6.13 11.49 -8.11
C PHE A 91 4.65 11.15 -8.29
N TYR A 92 3.76 12.02 -7.83
CA TYR A 92 2.32 11.77 -7.89
C TYR A 92 1.81 11.70 -9.34
N LEU A 93 2.07 12.73 -10.13
CA LEU A 93 1.57 12.83 -11.51
C LEU A 93 2.15 11.72 -12.39
N SER A 94 3.46 11.43 -12.28
CA SER A 94 4.06 10.34 -13.05
C SER A 94 3.51 8.98 -12.64
N THR A 95 3.18 8.76 -11.37
CA THR A 95 2.55 7.53 -10.91
C THR A 95 1.17 7.36 -11.53
N VAL A 96 0.33 8.40 -11.48
CA VAL A 96 -1.02 8.37 -12.07
C VAL A 96 -0.95 8.12 -13.58
N GLU A 97 -0.11 8.86 -14.29
CA GLU A 97 0.02 8.72 -15.74
C GLU A 97 0.59 7.35 -16.13
N ARG A 98 1.75 6.97 -15.59
CA ARG A 98 2.50 5.81 -16.06
C ARG A 98 1.89 4.50 -15.57
N ILE A 99 1.46 4.46 -14.32
CA ILE A 99 1.01 3.22 -13.67
C ILE A 99 -0.50 3.02 -13.87
N PHE A 100 -1.31 4.03 -13.57
CA PHE A 100 -2.77 3.88 -13.59
C PHE A 100 -3.36 4.08 -14.98
N LYS A 101 -2.97 5.12 -15.71
CA LYS A 101 -3.51 5.40 -17.07
C LYS A 101 -2.82 4.54 -18.13
N ASN A 102 -1.50 4.66 -18.25
CA ASN A 102 -0.72 4.01 -19.29
C ASN A 102 -0.46 2.53 -19.03
N ARG A 103 -0.59 2.10 -17.75
CA ARG A 103 -0.40 0.71 -17.31
C ARG A 103 0.95 0.14 -17.75
N GLU A 104 2.01 0.93 -17.62
CA GLU A 104 3.34 0.57 -18.15
C GLU A 104 3.90 -0.71 -17.51
N ILE A 105 3.73 -0.90 -16.20
CA ILE A 105 4.15 -2.12 -15.50
C ILE A 105 3.30 -3.31 -15.95
N ALA A 106 1.97 -3.18 -15.94
CA ALA A 106 1.07 -4.28 -16.34
C ALA A 106 1.21 -4.69 -17.80
N LYS A 107 1.74 -3.81 -18.66
CA LYS A 107 2.06 -4.08 -20.07
C LYS A 107 3.53 -4.48 -20.30
N ASN A 108 4.32 -4.65 -19.23
CA ASN A 108 5.75 -4.98 -19.29
C ASN A 108 6.58 -4.06 -20.22
N ARG A 109 6.29 -2.75 -20.17
CA ARG A 109 6.95 -1.72 -21.00
C ARG A 109 7.55 -0.59 -20.18
N PHE A 110 7.72 -0.81 -18.87
CA PHE A 110 8.23 0.19 -17.93
C PHE A 110 9.72 0.43 -18.15
N VAL A 111 10.14 1.69 -18.12
CA VAL A 111 11.55 2.10 -18.26
C VAL A 111 11.96 2.91 -17.04
N VAL A 112 13.11 2.57 -16.45
CA VAL A 112 13.69 3.26 -15.29
C VAL A 112 15.13 3.62 -15.61
N ALA A 113 15.49 4.90 -15.50
CA ALA A 113 16.83 5.41 -15.81
C ALA A 113 17.38 4.94 -17.18
N GLY A 114 16.53 4.96 -18.21
CA GLY A 114 16.87 4.51 -19.58
C GLY A 114 16.87 2.99 -19.79
N ARG A 115 16.55 2.19 -18.76
CA ARG A 115 16.59 0.73 -18.80
C ARG A 115 15.19 0.17 -18.84
N LYS A 116 14.86 -0.64 -19.85
CA LYS A 116 13.59 -1.39 -19.86
C LYS A 116 13.61 -2.41 -18.73
N VAL A 117 12.58 -2.36 -17.90
CA VAL A 117 12.32 -3.35 -16.85
C VAL A 117 11.48 -4.47 -17.48
N ASP A 118 12.02 -5.69 -17.47
CA ASP A 118 11.29 -6.88 -17.88
C ASP A 118 10.94 -7.70 -16.64
N ILE A 119 9.65 -7.74 -16.29
CA ILE A 119 9.15 -8.47 -15.12
C ILE A 119 9.36 -9.99 -15.30
N GLY A 120 9.40 -10.48 -16.55
CA GLY A 120 9.69 -11.87 -16.87
C GLY A 120 11.12 -12.29 -16.53
N ALA A 121 12.04 -11.35 -16.31
CA ALA A 121 13.43 -11.65 -15.93
C ALA A 121 13.56 -12.16 -14.48
N ILE A 122 12.50 -12.11 -13.68
CA ILE A 122 12.47 -12.69 -12.33
C ILE A 122 12.35 -14.21 -12.46
N THR A 123 13.41 -14.94 -12.09
CA THR A 123 13.49 -16.41 -12.24
C THR A 123 13.81 -17.16 -10.94
N LYS A 124 14.36 -16.46 -9.94
CA LYS A 124 14.92 -17.09 -8.73
C LYS A 124 14.10 -16.90 -7.47
N VAL A 125 13.50 -15.72 -7.32
CA VAL A 125 12.84 -15.27 -6.10
C VAL A 125 11.39 -15.72 -6.10
N SER A 126 10.98 -16.49 -5.09
CA SER A 126 9.58 -16.86 -4.90
C SER A 126 8.72 -15.63 -4.65
N VAL A 127 7.51 -15.60 -5.20
CA VAL A 127 6.58 -14.48 -5.09
C VAL A 127 5.24 -14.94 -4.54
N MET A 128 4.75 -14.25 -3.52
CA MET A 128 3.43 -14.43 -2.96
C MET A 128 2.59 -13.18 -3.14
N THR A 129 1.36 -13.33 -3.63
CA THR A 129 0.35 -12.25 -3.66
C THR A 129 -0.67 -12.45 -2.55
N VAL A 130 -1.04 -11.38 -1.85
CA VAL A 130 -2.07 -11.39 -0.81
C VAL A 130 -3.15 -10.37 -1.18
N GLU A 131 -4.40 -10.82 -1.22
CA GLU A 131 -5.58 -10.00 -1.53
C GLU A 131 -6.62 -10.12 -0.42
N GLY A 132 -7.44 -9.09 -0.23
CA GLY A 132 -8.61 -9.13 0.66
C GLY A 132 -9.89 -9.28 -0.17
N ALA A 133 -10.77 -10.23 0.18
CA ALA A 133 -12.00 -10.48 -0.56
C ALA A 133 -12.97 -9.28 -0.59
N ASN A 134 -12.89 -8.40 0.41
CA ASN A 134 -13.71 -7.19 0.54
C ASN A 134 -12.88 -5.91 0.30
N ASP A 135 -11.72 -6.02 -0.36
CA ASP A 135 -10.90 -4.85 -0.70
C ASP A 135 -11.55 -4.05 -1.85
N ASP A 136 -11.92 -2.81 -1.58
CA ASP A 136 -12.54 -1.86 -2.51
C ASP A 136 -11.53 -0.93 -3.22
N ILE A 137 -10.28 -0.91 -2.75
CA ILE A 137 -9.19 -0.08 -3.27
C ILE A 137 -8.39 -0.88 -4.31
N SER A 138 -7.82 -2.01 -3.89
CA SER A 138 -7.13 -2.99 -4.73
C SER A 138 -7.96 -4.26 -4.83
N ALA A 139 -9.05 -4.18 -5.60
CA ALA A 139 -10.03 -5.26 -5.69
C ALA A 139 -9.41 -6.62 -6.10
N PRO A 140 -10.00 -7.74 -5.62
CA PRO A 140 -9.54 -9.08 -5.95
C PRO A 140 -9.27 -9.29 -7.44
N GLY A 141 -8.16 -9.95 -7.76
CA GLY A 141 -7.70 -10.14 -9.14
C GLY A 141 -6.59 -9.18 -9.57
N GLN A 142 -6.45 -8.00 -8.94
CA GLN A 142 -5.44 -7.01 -9.34
C GLN A 142 -4.03 -7.38 -8.88
N CYS A 143 -3.85 -7.85 -7.64
CA CYS A 143 -2.55 -8.24 -7.11
C CYS A 143 -2.12 -9.58 -7.73
N VAL A 144 -3.00 -10.58 -7.78
CA VAL A 144 -2.70 -11.89 -8.36
C VAL A 144 -2.34 -11.81 -9.85
N ALA A 145 -2.83 -10.80 -10.58
CA ALA A 145 -2.42 -10.56 -11.97
C ALA A 145 -0.90 -10.35 -12.13
N ALA A 146 -0.19 -9.92 -11.09
CA ALA A 146 1.27 -9.81 -11.10
C ALA A 146 1.95 -11.17 -11.34
N LEU A 147 1.39 -12.28 -10.85
CA LEU A 147 1.96 -13.62 -11.03
C LEU A 147 2.04 -14.03 -12.52
N LYS A 148 1.12 -13.54 -13.34
CA LYS A 148 1.11 -13.79 -14.79
C LYS A 148 2.23 -13.05 -15.54
N LEU A 149 2.75 -11.96 -14.97
CA LEU A 149 3.88 -11.21 -15.54
C LEU A 149 5.22 -11.91 -15.28
N LEU A 150 5.28 -12.80 -14.29
CA LEU A 150 6.49 -13.54 -13.90
C LEU A 150 6.70 -14.76 -14.80
N THR A 151 6.83 -14.55 -16.11
CA THR A 151 6.91 -15.63 -17.10
C THR A 151 8.18 -16.49 -16.99
N GLY A 152 9.27 -15.94 -16.45
CA GLY A 152 10.51 -16.68 -16.19
C GLY A 152 10.55 -17.38 -14.84
N LEU A 153 9.58 -17.15 -13.95
CA LEU A 153 9.51 -17.80 -12.64
C LEU A 153 8.68 -19.08 -12.76
N SER A 154 9.19 -20.17 -12.19
CA SER A 154 8.48 -21.45 -12.17
C SER A 154 7.21 -21.38 -11.31
N GLU A 155 6.18 -22.16 -11.66
CA GLU A 155 4.87 -22.12 -10.99
C GLU A 155 4.95 -22.54 -9.52
N ASP A 156 5.85 -23.45 -9.16
CA ASP A 156 6.10 -23.87 -7.76
C ASP A 156 6.63 -22.75 -6.86
N LYS A 157 7.10 -21.64 -7.46
CA LYS A 157 7.58 -20.44 -6.76
C LYS A 157 6.56 -19.31 -6.72
N LYS A 158 5.35 -19.53 -7.23
CA LYS A 158 4.25 -18.55 -7.26
C LYS A 158 3.17 -19.00 -6.30
N THR A 159 2.85 -18.14 -5.33
CA THR A 159 1.81 -18.40 -4.33
C THR A 159 0.80 -17.27 -4.34
N GLN A 160 -0.48 -17.58 -4.13
CA GLN A 160 -1.51 -16.59 -3.92
C GLN A 160 -2.31 -16.90 -2.65
N HIS A 161 -2.78 -15.86 -1.97
CA HIS A 161 -3.73 -15.95 -0.87
C HIS A 161 -4.80 -14.87 -1.02
N LEU A 162 -6.07 -15.29 -1.00
CA LEU A 162 -7.21 -14.39 -0.93
C LEU A 162 -7.85 -14.54 0.45
N GLU A 163 -7.70 -13.53 1.30
CA GLU A 163 -8.21 -13.54 2.67
C GLU A 163 -9.73 -13.27 2.69
N PRO A 164 -10.56 -14.23 3.13
CA PRO A 164 -12.00 -14.04 3.22
C PRO A 164 -12.37 -12.95 4.23
N GLY A 165 -13.29 -12.06 3.85
CA GLY A 165 -13.83 -11.04 4.74
C GLY A 165 -12.90 -9.85 5.04
N ALA A 166 -11.62 -9.90 4.64
CA ALA A 166 -10.71 -8.78 4.82
C ALA A 166 -10.92 -7.70 3.75
N GLY A 167 -11.00 -6.44 4.18
CA GLY A 167 -10.87 -5.27 3.31
C GLY A 167 -9.41 -4.81 3.21
N HIS A 168 -9.18 -3.67 2.55
CA HIS A 168 -7.84 -3.15 2.24
C HIS A 168 -6.88 -3.10 3.44
N TYR A 169 -7.30 -2.50 4.55
CA TYR A 169 -6.45 -2.41 5.75
C TYR A 169 -6.37 -3.74 6.52
N GLY A 170 -7.38 -4.61 6.37
CA GLY A 170 -7.44 -5.90 7.06
C GLY A 170 -6.36 -6.89 6.63
N ILE A 171 -5.77 -6.69 5.45
CA ILE A 171 -4.65 -7.50 4.97
C ILE A 171 -3.28 -7.03 5.47
N PHE A 172 -3.20 -5.89 6.17
CA PHE A 172 -1.95 -5.37 6.76
C PHE A 172 -2.01 -5.30 8.29
N ALA A 173 -3.21 -5.21 8.87
CA ALA A 173 -3.42 -5.04 10.29
C ALA A 173 -4.67 -5.76 10.81
N GLY A 174 -4.85 -5.76 12.14
CA GLY A 174 -6.04 -6.33 12.77
C GLY A 174 -6.05 -7.85 12.85
N LYS A 175 -7.25 -8.43 13.02
CA LYS A 175 -7.44 -9.86 13.32
C LYS A 175 -7.06 -10.75 12.13
N SER A 176 -7.52 -10.43 10.93
CA SER A 176 -7.21 -11.18 9.70
C SER A 176 -5.70 -11.25 9.45
N TRP A 177 -4.99 -10.13 9.54
CA TRP A 177 -3.53 -10.13 9.47
C TRP A 177 -2.89 -11.00 10.56
N ARG A 178 -3.19 -10.76 11.84
CA ARG A 178 -2.47 -11.41 12.95
C ARG A 178 -2.71 -12.92 13.03
N LEU A 179 -3.94 -13.37 12.78
CA LEU A 179 -4.33 -14.76 12.98
C LEU A 179 -4.20 -15.62 11.71
N ASN A 180 -4.39 -15.02 10.52
CA ASN A 180 -4.50 -15.79 9.29
C ASN A 180 -3.34 -15.48 8.34
N ILE A 181 -3.16 -14.22 7.93
CA ILE A 181 -2.22 -13.86 6.86
C ILE A 181 -0.77 -13.90 7.32
N ARG A 182 -0.45 -13.31 8.49
CA ARG A 182 0.93 -13.23 9.00
C ARG A 182 1.55 -14.63 9.14
N PRO A 183 0.90 -15.64 9.75
CA PRO A 183 1.44 -17.00 9.77
C PRO A 183 1.72 -17.55 8.36
N LEU A 184 0.82 -17.33 7.39
CA LEU A 184 1.02 -17.78 6.01
C LEU A 184 2.23 -17.11 5.35
N VAL A 185 2.38 -15.79 5.52
CA VAL A 185 3.52 -15.03 4.99
C VAL A 185 4.83 -15.49 5.60
N LEU A 186 4.87 -15.73 6.92
CA LEU A 186 6.08 -16.24 7.59
C LEU A 186 6.43 -17.65 7.11
N ASN A 187 5.45 -18.55 7.03
CA ASN A 187 5.66 -19.89 6.49
C ASN A 187 6.16 -19.87 5.03
N PHE A 188 5.64 -18.95 4.22
CA PHE A 188 6.12 -18.73 2.85
C PHE A 188 7.58 -18.28 2.83
N ILE A 189 7.96 -17.30 3.67
CA ILE A 189 9.34 -16.83 3.79
C ILE A 189 10.26 -17.97 4.20
N ASP A 190 9.89 -18.75 5.22
CA ASP A 190 10.69 -19.88 5.72
C ASP A 190 10.86 -20.96 4.64
N SER A 191 9.80 -21.27 3.90
CA SER A 191 9.83 -22.23 2.80
C SER A 191 10.69 -21.74 1.63
N ALA A 192 10.71 -20.43 1.37
CA ALA A 192 11.46 -19.82 0.28
C ALA A 192 12.94 -19.54 0.62
N ALA A 193 13.30 -19.43 1.90
CA ALA A 193 14.65 -19.09 2.36
C ALA A 193 15.70 -20.19 2.09
N GLY A 194 15.27 -21.41 1.72
CA GLY A 194 16.16 -22.56 1.58
C GLY A 194 16.70 -23.05 2.93
N LYS A 195 17.53 -24.11 2.95
CA LYS A 195 18.22 -24.52 4.19
C LYS A 195 19.11 -23.36 4.67
N PRO A 196 19.06 -22.97 5.96
CA PRO A 196 19.89 -21.90 6.47
C PRO A 196 21.36 -22.24 6.19
N ALA A 197 22.11 -21.26 5.66
CA ALA A 197 23.55 -21.39 5.54
C ALA A 197 24.12 -21.74 6.93
N LYS A 198 25.01 -22.75 7.01
CA LYS A 198 25.70 -23.11 8.26
C LYS A 198 26.22 -21.83 8.90
N GLN A 199 25.73 -21.50 10.10
CA GLN A 199 26.27 -20.38 10.86
C GLN A 199 27.79 -20.57 10.98
N PRO A 200 28.61 -19.55 10.70
CA PRO A 200 30.04 -19.64 10.97
C PRO A 200 30.21 -19.95 12.46
N LYS A 201 30.97 -21.01 12.77
CA LYS A 201 31.33 -21.34 14.16
C LYS A 201 32.08 -20.14 14.73
N ILE A 202 31.42 -19.34 15.56
CA ILE A 202 32.07 -18.31 16.35
C ILE A 202 32.98 -19.05 17.33
N THR A 203 34.28 -19.04 17.06
CA THR A 203 35.29 -19.51 18.01
C THR A 203 35.52 -18.34 18.95
N LEU A 204 34.99 -18.43 20.17
CA LEU A 204 35.31 -17.48 21.22
C LEU A 204 36.80 -17.60 21.52
N ALA A 205 37.56 -16.53 21.25
CA ALA A 205 38.93 -16.44 21.72
C ALA A 205 38.89 -16.47 23.25
N SER A 206 39.51 -17.49 23.84
CA SER A 206 39.73 -17.60 25.27
C SER A 206 40.53 -16.38 25.75
N ALA A 207 39.98 -15.65 26.71
CA ALA A 207 40.63 -14.52 27.36
C ALA A 207 41.97 -14.96 27.99
N GLN A 208 43.04 -14.25 27.67
CA GLN A 208 44.27 -14.20 28.43
C GLN A 208 44.22 -13.00 29.37
#